data_AF-A0A423I8F8-F1
#
_entry.id   AF-A0A423I8F8-F1
#
_cell.length_a   1.000
_cell.length_b   1.000
_cell.length_c   1.000
_cell.angle_alpha   90.00
_cell.angle_beta   90.00
_cell.angle_gamma   90.00
#
_symmetry.space_group_name_H-M   'P 1'
#
loop_
_entity.id
_entity.type
_entity.pdbx_description
1 polymer ?
#
loop_
_entity_poly.entity_id
_entity_poly.type
_entity_poly.pdbx_seq_one_letter_code
_entity_poly.pdbx_strand_id
1 'polypeptide(L)'
;MTTIKNFVAVDWRSGPDRIYFFFKDTNTYSRFNLGDNRVEENHPAAVDDHWDDFDKHVKDLRFGFNTSGLNWKQVNEGDITWFFYYEGNTPMVCKYQQSSDKVVFKKPISQTEWGVLLPYFDRIVGVMWNENADSKHTFWILLNDGNYIIYSPWSEILRVYPLKNSAWQKLEQYKDRMITAVLNDHPLLKTYFYIFLTDNEYLRYDVQSGIQGPISVNEDSWPGLIQD
;
A
#
# COMPACT_ATOMS: atom_id res chain seq x y z
N MET A 1 4.66 -24.44 7.36
CA MET A 1 4.02 -23.18 6.95
C MET A 1 4.93 -22.02 7.26
N THR A 2 5.48 -21.45 6.20
CA THR A 2 6.27 -20.22 6.23
C THR A 2 5.40 -19.06 6.73
N THR A 3 5.89 -18.26 7.66
CA THR A 3 5.17 -17.06 8.13
C THR A 3 5.72 -15.82 7.43
N ILE A 4 4.86 -15.11 6.69
CA ILE A 4 5.22 -13.84 6.06
C ILE A 4 5.12 -12.72 7.11
N LYS A 5 6.24 -12.03 7.39
CA LYS A 5 6.31 -11.04 8.48
C LYS A 5 6.87 -9.68 8.08
N ASN A 6 7.72 -9.61 7.06
CA ASN A 6 8.40 -8.38 6.64
C ASN A 6 8.19 -8.16 5.13
N PHE A 7 7.00 -7.67 4.79
CA PHE A 7 6.64 -7.39 3.42
C PHE A 7 5.79 -6.13 3.32
N VAL A 8 5.76 -5.54 2.13
CA VAL A 8 4.91 -4.40 1.80
C VAL A 8 4.05 -4.79 0.61
N ALA A 9 2.75 -4.52 0.72
CA ALA A 9 1.79 -4.73 -0.36
C ALA A 9 1.48 -3.39 -1.03
N VAL A 10 1.54 -3.35 -2.35
CA VAL A 10 1.25 -2.16 -3.15
C VAL A 10 0.36 -2.54 -4.32
N ASP A 11 -0.64 -1.71 -4.55
CA ASP A 11 -1.57 -1.82 -5.67
C ASP A 11 -0.84 -1.59 -7.00
N TRP A 12 -1.44 -2.00 -8.11
CA TRP A 12 -0.94 -1.72 -9.45
C TRP A 12 -2.10 -1.60 -10.43
N ARG A 13 -2.20 -0.41 -11.04
CA ARG A 13 -3.35 0.01 -11.85
C ARG A 13 -3.08 -0.02 -13.35
N SER A 14 -1.81 -0.04 -13.75
CA SER A 14 -1.45 -0.12 -15.16
C SER A 14 -1.62 -1.55 -15.69
N GLY A 15 -2.62 -1.73 -16.57
CA GLY A 15 -2.95 -3.03 -17.14
C GLY A 15 -3.90 -3.83 -16.23
N PRO A 16 -3.76 -5.16 -16.15
CA PRO A 16 -4.52 -5.97 -15.21
C PRO A 16 -4.34 -5.51 -13.75
N ASP A 17 -5.45 -5.51 -13.00
CA ASP A 17 -5.48 -5.16 -11.57
C ASP A 17 -4.68 -6.18 -10.76
N ARG A 18 -3.66 -5.68 -10.06
CA ARG A 18 -2.68 -6.51 -9.34
C ARG A 18 -2.33 -5.92 -8.00
N ILE A 19 -1.96 -6.82 -7.09
CA ILE A 19 -1.27 -6.47 -5.86
C ILE A 19 0.14 -7.04 -5.91
N TYR A 20 1.12 -6.18 -5.71
CA TYR A 20 2.53 -6.53 -5.61
C TYR A 20 2.90 -6.71 -4.14
N PHE A 21 3.55 -7.82 -3.82
CA PHE A 21 4.05 -8.13 -2.50
C PHE A 21 5.57 -8.11 -2.52
N PHE A 22 6.19 -7.14 -1.86
CA PHE A 22 7.64 -7.04 -1.75
C PHE A 22 8.11 -7.72 -0.47
N PHE A 23 8.79 -8.85 -0.58
CA PHE A 23 9.35 -9.61 0.54
C PHE A 23 10.77 -9.14 0.83
N LYS A 24 10.91 -8.39 1.92
CA LYS A 24 12.13 -7.65 2.22
C LYS A 24 13.26 -8.54 2.76
N ASP A 25 12.90 -9.63 3.43
CA ASP A 25 13.86 -10.59 3.99
C ASP A 25 14.59 -11.39 2.90
N THR A 26 13.91 -11.63 1.77
CA THR A 26 14.42 -12.43 0.65
C THR A 26 14.84 -11.59 -0.55
N ASN A 27 14.59 -10.27 -0.52
CA ASN A 27 14.78 -9.36 -1.64
C ASN A 27 14.06 -9.84 -2.91
N THR A 28 12.83 -10.33 -2.74
CA THR A 28 11.97 -10.83 -3.83
C THR A 28 10.63 -10.13 -3.82
N TYR A 29 9.85 -10.31 -4.88
CA TYR A 29 8.49 -9.84 -4.94
C TYR A 29 7.57 -10.84 -5.67
N SER A 30 6.28 -10.82 -5.33
CA SER A 30 5.23 -11.55 -6.04
C SER A 30 4.22 -10.59 -6.67
N ARG A 31 3.66 -11.00 -7.81
CA ARG A 31 2.54 -10.32 -8.47
C ARG A 31 1.30 -11.16 -8.29
N PHE A 32 0.34 -10.68 -7.51
CA PHE A 32 -0.97 -11.31 -7.38
C PHE A 32 -1.93 -10.70 -8.40
N ASN A 33 -2.41 -11.51 -9.33
CA ASN A 33 -3.40 -11.10 -10.30
C ASN A 33 -4.80 -11.29 -9.70
N LEU A 34 -5.53 -10.19 -9.54
CA LEU A 34 -6.86 -10.23 -8.92
C LEU A 34 -7.92 -10.84 -9.84
N GLY A 35 -7.73 -10.78 -11.16
CA GLY A 35 -8.60 -11.43 -12.14
C GLY A 35 -8.46 -12.96 -12.14
N ASP A 36 -7.22 -13.45 -12.04
CA ASP A 36 -6.93 -14.89 -11.99
C ASP A 36 -7.00 -15.46 -10.57
N ASN A 37 -7.08 -14.59 -9.56
CA ASN A 37 -7.06 -14.90 -8.13
C ASN A 37 -5.88 -15.80 -7.72
N ARG A 38 -4.68 -15.49 -8.20
CA ARG A 38 -3.45 -16.21 -7.86
C ARG A 38 -2.21 -15.37 -8.10
N VAL A 39 -1.10 -15.79 -7.47
CA VAL A 39 0.22 -15.32 -7.84
C VAL A 39 0.56 -15.76 -9.28
N GLU A 40 1.10 -14.84 -10.06
CA GLU A 40 1.59 -15.09 -11.42
C GLU A 40 2.72 -16.13 -11.43
N GLU A 41 2.86 -16.87 -12.52
CA GLU A 41 3.94 -17.85 -12.65
C GLU A 41 5.32 -17.18 -12.56
N ASN A 42 6.33 -17.96 -12.16
CA ASN A 42 7.71 -17.51 -11.94
C ASN A 42 7.89 -16.47 -10.81
N HIS A 43 6.90 -16.36 -9.92
CA HIS A 43 7.00 -15.56 -8.70
C HIS A 43 7.03 -16.45 -7.43
N PRO A 44 7.70 -16.02 -6.35
CA PRO A 44 8.39 -14.74 -6.21
C PRO A 44 9.65 -14.64 -7.07
N ALA A 45 9.87 -13.47 -7.67
CA ALA A 45 11.05 -13.15 -8.47
C ALA A 45 11.98 -12.22 -7.70
N ALA A 46 13.28 -12.22 -8.03
CA ALA A 46 14.22 -11.25 -7.46
C ALA A 46 13.83 -9.82 -7.84
N VAL A 47 13.98 -8.87 -6.92
CA VAL A 47 13.69 -7.44 -7.23
C VAL A 47 14.74 -6.80 -8.12
N ASP A 48 15.97 -7.33 -8.11
CA ASP A 48 17.10 -6.79 -8.86
C ASP A 48 16.76 -6.70 -10.36
N ASP A 49 17.06 -5.55 -10.97
CA ASP A 49 16.80 -5.23 -12.38
C ASP A 49 15.31 -5.18 -12.80
N HIS A 50 14.35 -5.25 -11.86
CA HIS A 50 12.91 -5.22 -12.16
C HIS A 50 12.20 -3.91 -11.80
N TRP A 51 12.87 -2.98 -11.13
CA TRP A 51 12.27 -1.75 -10.57
C TRP A 51 13.07 -0.49 -10.92
N ASP A 52 13.65 -0.47 -12.12
CA ASP A 52 14.58 0.56 -12.57
C ASP A 52 15.68 0.76 -11.51
N ASP A 53 15.92 1.98 -11.03
CA ASP A 53 16.94 2.23 -10.01
C ASP A 53 16.38 2.25 -8.56
N PHE A 54 15.14 1.78 -8.36
CA PHE A 54 14.49 1.63 -7.05
C PHE A 54 14.71 0.25 -6.42
N ASP A 55 15.02 -0.77 -7.20
CA ASP A 55 15.30 -2.15 -6.76
C ASP A 55 16.22 -2.24 -5.52
N LYS A 56 17.28 -1.43 -5.50
CA LYS A 56 18.27 -1.28 -4.42
C LYS A 56 17.69 -0.91 -3.05
N HIS A 57 16.48 -0.35 -3.05
CA HIS A 57 15.83 0.26 -1.89
C HIS A 57 14.66 -0.55 -1.35
N VAL A 58 14.27 -1.65 -2.01
CA VAL A 58 13.12 -2.47 -1.60
C VAL A 58 13.28 -2.99 -0.17
N LYS A 59 14.49 -3.40 0.23
CA LYS A 59 14.77 -3.87 1.59
C LYS A 59 14.40 -2.85 2.68
N ASP A 60 14.42 -1.55 2.35
CA ASP A 60 14.14 -0.44 3.26
C ASP A 60 12.74 0.16 3.05
N LEU A 61 11.93 -0.47 2.18
CA LEU A 61 10.55 -0.08 1.91
C LEU A 61 9.69 -0.19 3.19
N ARG A 62 8.89 0.85 3.43
CA ARG A 62 8.00 0.98 4.58
C ARG A 62 6.54 0.82 4.18
N PHE A 63 6.12 1.54 3.16
CA PHE A 63 4.77 1.46 2.59
C PHE A 63 4.79 2.00 1.16
N GLY A 64 3.71 1.75 0.43
CA GLY A 64 3.50 2.35 -0.89
C GLY A 64 2.02 2.48 -1.17
N PHE A 65 1.69 3.40 -2.08
CA PHE A 65 0.33 3.55 -2.59
C PHE A 65 0.33 4.23 -3.94
N ASN A 66 -0.78 4.10 -4.65
CA ASN A 66 -0.90 4.63 -6.00
C ASN A 66 -1.59 5.98 -6.03
N THR A 67 -1.25 6.75 -7.06
CA THR A 67 -2.10 7.83 -7.53
C THR A 67 -2.34 7.74 -9.03
N SER A 68 -3.56 7.96 -9.48
CA SER A 68 -3.93 7.92 -10.90
C SER A 68 -4.39 9.26 -11.45
N GLY A 69 -4.16 9.47 -12.75
CA GLY A 69 -4.79 10.49 -13.57
C GLY A 69 -4.20 11.90 -13.42
N LEU A 70 -5.10 12.90 -13.39
CA LEU A 70 -4.73 14.29 -13.12
C LEU A 70 -4.31 14.41 -11.66
N ASN A 71 -3.08 14.83 -11.40
CA ASN A 71 -2.65 15.18 -10.05
C ASN A 71 -3.35 16.46 -9.55
N TRP A 72 -3.11 16.85 -8.31
CA TRP A 72 -3.68 18.09 -7.74
C TRP A 72 -3.14 19.38 -8.36
N LYS A 73 -2.16 19.29 -9.27
CA LYS A 73 -1.70 20.38 -10.13
C LYS A 73 -2.34 20.33 -11.53
N GLN A 74 -3.35 19.49 -11.72
CA GLN A 74 -4.05 19.24 -12.99
C GLN A 74 -3.13 18.77 -14.12
N VAL A 75 -2.02 18.10 -13.77
CA VAL A 75 -1.13 17.47 -14.74
C VAL A 75 -1.50 15.99 -14.84
N ASN A 76 -1.72 15.49 -16.05
CA ASN A 76 -1.94 14.06 -16.25
C ASN A 76 -0.59 13.35 -16.15
N GLU A 77 -0.43 12.52 -15.13
CA GLU A 77 0.79 11.76 -14.88
C GLU A 77 0.56 10.24 -15.03
N GLY A 78 -0.64 9.83 -15.48
CA GLY A 78 -1.00 8.41 -15.55
C GLY A 78 -1.02 7.76 -14.17
N ASP A 79 -0.75 6.46 -14.12
CA ASP A 79 -0.67 5.69 -12.88
C ASP A 79 0.74 5.75 -12.29
N ILE A 80 0.81 6.33 -11.11
CA ILE A 80 2.03 6.52 -10.34
C ILE A 80 1.97 5.63 -9.11
N THR A 81 3.04 4.90 -8.83
CA THR A 81 3.30 4.32 -7.51
C THR A 81 4.25 5.22 -6.73
N TRP A 82 3.88 5.50 -5.49
CA TRP A 82 4.74 6.18 -4.53
C TRP A 82 5.30 5.15 -3.56
N PHE A 83 6.62 4.94 -3.59
CA PHE A 83 7.32 4.07 -2.65
C PHE A 83 7.98 4.91 -1.56
N PHE A 84 7.71 4.57 -0.30
CA PHE A 84 8.19 5.28 0.87
C PHE A 84 9.16 4.38 1.64
N TYR A 85 10.40 4.84 1.81
CA TYR A 85 11.50 4.00 2.29
C TYR A 85 12.53 4.83 3.07
N TYR A 86 13.47 4.15 3.72
CA TYR A 86 14.63 4.80 4.32
C TYR A 86 15.84 4.71 3.39
N GLU A 87 16.59 5.81 3.27
CA GLU A 87 17.99 5.76 2.83
C GLU A 87 18.85 6.15 4.05
N GLY A 88 19.45 5.14 4.70
CA GLY A 88 20.04 5.31 6.03
C GLY A 88 18.97 5.78 7.03
N ASN A 89 19.15 6.98 7.59
CA ASN A 89 18.20 7.58 8.54
C ASN A 89 17.26 8.60 7.88
N THR A 90 17.32 8.79 6.56
CA THR A 90 16.51 9.78 5.86
C THR A 90 15.26 9.11 5.28
N PRO A 91 14.05 9.55 5.66
CA PRO A 91 12.82 9.14 4.99
C PRO A 91 12.78 9.69 3.56
N MET A 92 12.68 8.78 2.59
CA MET A 92 12.68 9.05 1.17
C MET A 92 11.35 8.65 0.54
N VAL A 93 11.05 9.30 -0.58
CA VAL A 93 9.96 8.89 -1.48
C VAL A 93 10.48 8.73 -2.89
N CYS A 94 10.08 7.64 -3.53
CA CYS A 94 10.29 7.38 -4.95
C CYS A 94 8.96 7.54 -5.68
N LYS A 95 8.96 8.39 -6.71
CA LYS A 95 7.86 8.49 -7.68
C LYS A 95 8.16 7.54 -8.82
N TYR A 96 7.30 6.54 -9.03
CA TYR A 96 7.48 5.51 -10.04
C TYR A 96 6.32 5.53 -11.05
N GLN A 97 6.64 5.61 -12.34
CA GLN A 97 5.67 5.58 -13.44
C GLN A 97 5.37 4.13 -13.83
N GLN A 98 4.15 3.66 -13.57
CA GLN A 98 3.78 2.26 -13.83
C GLN A 98 3.78 1.93 -15.33
N SER A 99 3.28 2.84 -16.17
CA SER A 99 3.12 2.60 -17.61
C SER A 99 4.44 2.43 -18.37
N SER A 100 5.54 2.97 -17.83
CA SER A 100 6.87 2.89 -18.46
C SER A 100 7.85 2.07 -17.65
N ASP A 101 7.46 1.56 -16.48
CA ASP A 101 8.34 0.92 -15.51
C ASP A 101 9.60 1.74 -15.21
N LYS A 102 9.42 3.02 -14.83
CA LYS A 102 10.53 3.95 -14.58
C LYS A 102 10.41 4.75 -13.31
N VAL A 103 11.55 4.96 -12.66
CA VAL A 103 11.69 5.95 -11.60
C VAL A 103 11.67 7.34 -12.22
N VAL A 104 10.73 8.17 -11.77
CA VAL A 104 10.64 9.58 -12.16
C VAL A 104 11.59 10.41 -11.29
N PHE A 105 11.57 10.18 -9.98
CA PHE A 105 12.56 10.74 -9.04
C PHE A 105 12.59 9.98 -7.72
N LYS A 106 13.69 10.17 -6.98
CA LYS A 106 13.83 9.85 -5.55
C LYS A 106 14.24 11.12 -4.79
N LYS A 107 13.50 11.47 -3.74
CA LYS A 107 13.75 12.69 -2.94
C LYS A 107 13.47 12.45 -1.46
N PRO A 108 14.10 13.20 -0.55
CA PRO A 108 13.65 13.26 0.84
C PRO A 108 12.17 13.65 0.90
N ILE A 109 11.41 13.00 1.77
CA ILE A 109 9.95 13.24 1.89
C ILE A 109 9.66 14.72 2.17
N SER A 110 10.49 15.36 2.99
CA SER A 110 10.41 16.79 3.33
C SER A 110 10.48 17.75 2.14
N GLN A 111 10.94 17.27 0.98
CA GLN A 111 11.08 18.06 -0.25
C GLN A 111 9.99 17.76 -1.30
N THR A 112 8.92 17.08 -0.89
CA THR A 112 7.80 16.69 -1.75
C THR A 112 6.46 17.07 -1.12
N GLU A 113 5.39 16.97 -1.90
CA GLU A 113 4.00 17.04 -1.44
C GLU A 113 3.68 16.14 -0.24
N TRP A 114 4.42 15.05 -0.06
CA TRP A 114 4.23 14.11 1.03
C TRP A 114 4.96 14.51 2.33
N GLY A 115 5.61 15.68 2.35
CA GLY A 115 6.34 16.22 3.51
C GLY A 115 5.50 16.24 4.80
N VAL A 116 4.19 16.45 4.69
CA VAL A 116 3.24 16.46 5.81
C VAL A 116 3.11 15.10 6.52
N LEU A 117 3.49 14.01 5.86
CA LEU A 117 3.42 12.65 6.43
C LEU A 117 4.63 12.32 7.32
N LEU A 118 5.71 13.12 7.25
CA LEU A 118 6.97 12.85 7.94
C LEU A 118 6.81 12.55 9.45
N PRO A 119 5.97 13.26 10.23
CA PRO A 119 5.78 12.95 11.66
C PRO A 119 5.09 11.59 11.95
N TYR A 120 4.54 10.95 10.91
CA TYR A 120 3.79 9.70 11.01
C TYR A 120 4.47 8.55 10.29
N PHE A 121 5.58 8.80 9.60
CA PHE A 121 6.25 7.88 8.68
C PHE A 121 6.40 6.45 9.24
N ASP A 122 6.89 6.33 10.47
CA ASP A 122 7.12 5.03 11.11
C ASP A 122 5.84 4.29 11.53
N ARG A 123 4.72 5.00 11.62
CA ARG A 123 3.43 4.47 12.07
C ARG A 123 2.50 4.11 10.92
N ILE A 124 2.79 4.56 9.70
CA ILE A 124 1.92 4.32 8.53
C ILE A 124 1.97 2.83 8.15
N VAL A 125 0.79 2.24 8.08
CA VAL A 125 0.56 0.83 7.67
C VAL A 125 0.17 0.76 6.20
N GLY A 126 -0.66 1.69 5.72
CA GLY A 126 -1.12 1.72 4.35
C GLY A 126 -2.09 2.87 4.10
N VAL A 127 -2.40 3.09 2.82
CA VAL A 127 -3.17 4.25 2.37
C VAL A 127 -4.32 3.79 1.50
N MET A 128 -5.53 4.27 1.82
CA MET A 128 -6.75 4.04 1.08
C MET A 128 -7.22 5.34 0.43
N TRP A 129 -7.59 5.28 -0.84
CA TRP A 129 -8.33 6.35 -1.50
C TRP A 129 -9.77 6.39 -1.00
N ASN A 130 -10.24 7.57 -0.61
CA ASN A 130 -11.66 7.78 -0.38
C ASN A 130 -12.35 8.22 -1.67
N GLU A 131 -12.85 7.25 -2.44
CA GLU A 131 -13.55 7.50 -3.71
C GLU A 131 -14.86 8.27 -3.54
N ASN A 132 -15.43 8.27 -2.34
CA ASN A 132 -16.67 8.97 -2.01
C ASN A 132 -16.45 10.43 -1.53
N ALA A 133 -15.21 10.90 -1.45
CA ALA A 133 -14.94 12.27 -1.04
C ALA A 133 -15.29 13.27 -2.15
N ASP A 134 -15.84 14.43 -1.76
CA ASP A 134 -16.14 15.55 -2.66
C ASP A 134 -14.92 16.03 -3.48
N SER A 135 -13.70 15.72 -3.00
CA SER A 135 -12.46 15.85 -3.75
C SER A 135 -11.87 14.46 -4.03
N LYS A 136 -11.63 14.15 -5.32
CA LYS A 136 -11.11 12.86 -5.85
C LYS A 136 -9.70 12.46 -5.36
N HIS A 137 -9.19 13.07 -4.29
CA HIS A 137 -7.83 12.90 -3.79
C HIS A 137 -7.77 13.01 -2.26
N THR A 138 -8.81 12.54 -1.57
CA THR A 138 -8.78 12.41 -0.12
C THR A 138 -8.25 11.02 0.26
N PHE A 139 -7.17 10.99 1.02
CA PHE A 139 -6.50 9.78 1.47
C PHE A 139 -6.85 9.48 2.92
N TRP A 140 -7.23 8.25 3.20
CA TRP A 140 -7.35 7.70 4.54
C TRP A 140 -6.11 6.85 4.81
N ILE A 141 -5.27 7.28 5.74
CA ILE A 141 -3.98 6.67 6.01
C ILE A 141 -4.07 5.97 7.37
N LEU A 142 -3.93 4.64 7.36
CA LEU A 142 -4.00 3.82 8.55
C LEU A 142 -2.69 3.89 9.32
N LEU A 143 -2.76 4.14 10.64
CA LEU A 143 -1.61 4.08 11.53
C LEU A 143 -1.71 2.88 12.48
N ASN A 144 -0.56 2.33 12.88
CA ASN A 144 -0.47 1.22 13.85
C ASN A 144 -0.55 1.67 15.32
N ASP A 145 -0.82 2.95 15.60
CA ASP A 145 -0.84 3.50 16.96
C ASP A 145 -2.26 3.70 17.54
N GLY A 146 -3.29 3.24 16.83
CA GLY A 146 -4.69 3.42 17.21
C GLY A 146 -5.37 4.64 16.55
N ASN A 147 -4.70 5.30 15.60
CA ASN A 147 -5.25 6.42 14.85
C ASN A 147 -5.27 6.16 13.34
N TYR A 148 -5.91 7.06 12.61
CA TYR A 148 -5.78 7.20 11.17
C TYR A 148 -5.75 8.69 10.80
N ILE A 149 -5.25 8.98 9.60
CA ILE A 149 -5.20 10.33 9.07
C ILE A 149 -6.17 10.45 7.91
N ILE A 150 -6.88 11.57 7.83
CA ILE A 150 -7.51 12.02 6.59
C ILE A 150 -6.68 13.18 6.05
N TYR A 151 -6.19 13.03 4.83
CA TYR A 151 -5.37 14.04 4.15
C TYR A 151 -5.89 14.31 2.74
N SER A 152 -5.98 15.58 2.36
CA SER A 152 -6.22 15.99 0.98
C SER A 152 -5.12 16.94 0.53
N PRO A 153 -4.30 16.59 -0.49
CA PRO A 153 -3.28 17.49 -1.04
C PRO A 153 -3.87 18.77 -1.65
N TRP A 154 -5.15 18.78 -2.04
CA TRP A 154 -5.80 19.95 -2.63
C TRP A 154 -6.09 21.04 -1.61
N SER A 155 -6.61 20.65 -0.44
CA SER A 155 -6.90 21.59 0.64
C SER A 155 -5.73 21.74 1.60
N GLU A 156 -4.70 20.90 1.47
CA GLU A 156 -3.56 20.77 2.38
C GLU A 156 -3.99 20.51 3.84
N ILE A 157 -5.21 20.01 4.04
CA ILE A 157 -5.75 19.69 5.35
C ILE A 157 -5.37 18.26 5.71
N LEU A 158 -4.59 18.12 6.78
CA LEU A 158 -4.30 16.87 7.45
C LEU A 158 -5.00 16.85 8.80
N ARG A 159 -5.78 15.80 9.07
CA ARG A 159 -6.45 15.59 10.36
C ARG A 159 -6.21 14.19 10.85
N VAL A 160 -5.87 14.07 12.14
CA VAL A 160 -5.69 12.80 12.83
C VAL A 160 -6.98 12.47 13.57
N TYR A 161 -7.43 11.23 13.45
CA TYR A 161 -8.64 10.71 14.08
C TYR A 161 -8.32 9.41 14.82
N PRO A 162 -8.93 9.18 15.99
CA PRO A 162 -8.81 7.88 16.65
C PRO A 162 -9.57 6.82 15.84
N LEU A 163 -9.08 5.57 15.84
CA LEU A 163 -9.85 4.43 15.33
C LEU A 163 -11.15 4.25 16.12
N LYS A 164 -11.10 4.51 17.44
CA LYS A 164 -12.25 4.43 18.33
C LYS A 164 -13.42 5.28 17.83
N ASN A 165 -14.63 4.71 17.84
CA ASN A 165 -15.86 5.35 17.36
C ASN A 165 -15.83 5.77 15.88
N SER A 166 -14.97 5.15 15.05
CA SER A 166 -14.92 5.37 13.60
C SER A 166 -15.38 4.13 12.82
N ALA A 167 -15.46 4.25 11.49
CA ALA A 167 -15.68 3.09 10.60
C ALA A 167 -14.60 2.01 10.74
N TRP A 168 -13.42 2.36 11.25
CA TRP A 168 -12.30 1.48 11.49
C TRP A 168 -12.11 1.08 12.97
N GLN A 169 -13.10 1.29 13.84
CA GLN A 169 -12.99 0.95 15.27
C GLN A 169 -12.59 -0.50 15.55
N LYS A 170 -13.01 -1.46 14.70
CA LYS A 170 -12.64 -2.87 14.84
C LYS A 170 -11.14 -3.13 14.66
N LEU A 171 -10.41 -2.22 13.99
CA LEU A 171 -8.96 -2.30 13.78
C LEU A 171 -8.17 -2.01 15.06
N GLU A 172 -8.76 -1.37 16.08
CA GLU A 172 -8.06 -0.97 17.30
C GLU A 172 -7.41 -2.15 18.03
N GLN A 173 -8.08 -3.31 18.04
CA GLN A 173 -7.55 -4.55 18.66
C GLN A 173 -6.39 -5.19 17.88
N TYR A 174 -6.17 -4.78 16.63
CA TYR A 174 -5.15 -5.37 15.74
C TYR A 174 -3.96 -4.46 15.50
N LYS A 175 -3.94 -3.24 16.06
CA LYS A 175 -2.95 -2.20 15.74
C LYS A 175 -1.50 -2.67 15.83
N ASP A 176 -1.18 -3.49 16.83
CA ASP A 176 0.18 -4.00 17.08
C ASP A 176 0.54 -5.21 16.18
N ARG A 177 -0.44 -5.73 15.42
CA ARG A 177 -0.29 -6.89 14.52
C ARG A 177 -0.21 -6.49 13.04
N MET A 178 -0.49 -5.24 12.70
CA MET A 178 -0.55 -4.81 11.29
C MET A 178 0.84 -4.75 10.66
N ILE A 179 0.99 -5.39 9.50
CA ILE A 179 2.24 -5.40 8.72
C ILE A 179 2.17 -4.33 7.62
N THR A 180 1.16 -4.42 6.76
CA THR A 180 0.96 -3.55 5.59
C THR A 180 -0.53 -3.52 5.25
N ALA A 181 -0.98 -2.50 4.52
CA ALA A 181 -2.30 -2.48 3.94
C ALA A 181 -2.31 -1.94 2.51
N VAL A 182 -3.21 -2.46 1.68
CA VAL A 182 -3.30 -2.15 0.25
C VAL A 182 -4.76 -2.03 -0.19
N LEU A 183 -5.04 -1.05 -1.03
CA LEU A 183 -6.34 -0.86 -1.68
C LEU A 183 -6.23 -1.34 -3.12
N ASN A 184 -7.00 -2.35 -3.52
CA ASN A 184 -7.08 -2.72 -4.94
C ASN A 184 -7.94 -1.74 -5.75
N ASP A 185 -7.81 -1.77 -7.07
CA ASP A 185 -8.45 -0.79 -7.94
C ASP A 185 -9.93 -1.09 -8.27
N HIS A 186 -10.68 -0.02 -8.53
CA HIS A 186 -12.07 0.03 -8.98
C HIS A 186 -12.09 0.46 -10.47
N PRO A 187 -12.97 -0.05 -11.37
CA PRO A 187 -14.30 -0.61 -11.12
C PRO A 187 -14.53 -2.07 -11.56
N LEU A 188 -13.51 -2.79 -12.00
CA LEU A 188 -13.74 -4.15 -12.53
C LEU A 188 -14.03 -5.18 -11.43
N LEU A 189 -13.63 -4.89 -10.19
CA LEU A 189 -13.80 -5.76 -9.02
C LEU A 189 -14.38 -4.99 -7.84
N LYS A 190 -14.79 -5.72 -6.78
CA LYS A 190 -15.14 -5.09 -5.51
C LYS A 190 -13.87 -4.47 -4.91
N THR A 191 -13.95 -3.19 -4.56
CA THR A 191 -12.87 -2.43 -3.93
C THR A 191 -12.74 -2.81 -2.47
N TYR A 192 -11.57 -3.30 -2.10
CA TYR A 192 -11.24 -3.75 -0.77
C TYR A 192 -9.94 -3.13 -0.30
N PHE A 193 -9.95 -2.64 0.93
CA PHE A 193 -8.72 -2.31 1.63
C PHE A 193 -8.33 -3.53 2.48
N TYR A 194 -7.30 -4.24 2.02
CA TYR A 194 -6.75 -5.41 2.68
C TYR A 194 -5.71 -4.97 3.71
N ILE A 195 -5.86 -5.41 4.96
CA ILE A 195 -4.92 -5.14 6.05
C ILE A 195 -4.29 -6.46 6.47
N PHE A 196 -3.02 -6.67 6.12
CA PHE A 196 -2.28 -7.87 6.47
C PHE A 196 -1.75 -7.79 7.89
N LEU A 197 -1.90 -8.89 8.63
CA LEU A 197 -1.52 -9.03 10.01
C LEU A 197 -0.39 -10.05 10.16
N THR A 198 0.23 -10.09 11.35
CA THR A 198 1.04 -11.22 11.79
C THR A 198 0.24 -12.52 11.77
N ASP A 199 0.97 -13.64 11.79
CA ASP A 199 0.42 -14.99 11.88
C ASP A 199 -0.33 -15.45 10.62
N ASN A 200 0.06 -14.89 9.46
CA ASN A 200 -0.54 -15.17 8.16
C ASN A 200 -2.06 -14.93 8.17
N GLU A 201 -2.48 -13.79 8.70
CA GLU A 201 -3.88 -13.39 8.68
C GLU A 201 -4.04 -12.05 7.94
N TYR A 202 -5.24 -11.78 7.46
CA TYR A 202 -5.60 -10.46 6.95
C TYR A 202 -7.04 -10.11 7.32
N LEU A 203 -7.30 -8.81 7.32
CA LEU A 203 -8.64 -8.23 7.40
C LEU A 203 -8.99 -7.63 6.06
N ARG A 204 -10.29 -7.59 5.76
CA ARG A 204 -10.82 -6.91 4.59
C ARG A 204 -11.76 -5.81 5.03
N TYR A 205 -11.48 -4.58 4.61
CA TYR A 205 -12.41 -3.47 4.75
C TYR A 205 -13.16 -3.25 3.44
N ASP A 206 -14.48 -3.13 3.56
CA ASP A 206 -15.40 -2.76 2.49
C ASP A 206 -16.22 -1.56 2.97
N VAL A 207 -16.46 -0.57 2.11
CA VAL A 207 -17.18 0.65 2.53
C VAL A 207 -18.62 0.36 2.93
N GLN A 208 -19.24 -0.68 2.34
CA GLN A 208 -20.63 -1.04 2.60
C GLN A 208 -20.77 -1.97 3.81
N SER A 209 -19.80 -2.86 4.00
CA SER A 209 -19.88 -3.99 4.93
C SER A 209 -18.97 -3.84 6.16
N GLY A 210 -18.08 -2.84 6.16
CA GLY A 210 -17.09 -2.60 7.22
C GLY A 210 -15.97 -3.64 7.24
N ILE A 211 -15.34 -3.80 8.42
CA ILE A 211 -14.22 -4.74 8.64
C ILE A 211 -14.73 -6.18 8.78
N GLN A 212 -14.11 -7.08 8.02
CA GLN A 212 -14.30 -8.53 8.00
C GLN A 212 -12.98 -9.26 8.29
N GLY A 213 -13.06 -10.44 8.91
CA GLY A 213 -11.91 -11.26 9.32
C GLY A 213 -11.68 -11.30 10.84
N PRO A 214 -10.53 -11.83 11.30
CA PRO A 214 -9.37 -12.23 10.49
C PRO A 214 -9.65 -13.43 9.60
N ILE A 215 -8.99 -13.47 8.45
CA ILE A 215 -9.03 -14.57 7.47
C ILE A 215 -7.59 -15.04 7.30
N SER A 216 -7.35 -16.35 7.26
CA SER A 216 -6.02 -16.89 6.99
C SER A 216 -5.56 -16.53 5.58
N VAL A 217 -4.30 -16.13 5.43
CA VAL A 217 -3.57 -16.07 4.16
C VAL A 217 -3.11 -17.49 3.86
N ASN A 218 -3.65 -18.10 2.82
CA ASN A 218 -3.38 -19.49 2.43
C ASN A 218 -3.77 -19.73 0.96
N GLU A 219 -3.70 -20.98 0.52
CA GLU A 219 -4.07 -21.36 -0.85
C GLU A 219 -5.56 -21.20 -1.19
N ASP A 220 -6.43 -20.95 -0.22
CA ASP A 220 -7.85 -20.65 -0.50
C ASP A 220 -8.10 -19.15 -0.70
N SER A 221 -7.35 -18.29 0.00
CA SER A 221 -7.57 -16.84 0.03
C SER A 221 -6.57 -16.03 -0.80
N TRP A 222 -5.31 -16.47 -0.85
CA TRP A 222 -4.21 -15.85 -1.60
C TRP A 222 -3.34 -16.95 -2.25
N PRO A 223 -3.87 -17.69 -3.25
CA PRO A 223 -3.17 -18.83 -3.85
C PRO A 223 -1.79 -18.46 -4.40
N GLY A 224 -0.76 -19.23 -4.02
CA GLY A 224 0.63 -19.04 -4.41
C GLY A 224 1.38 -17.93 -3.67
N LEU A 225 0.74 -17.21 -2.72
CA LEU A 225 1.40 -16.14 -1.97
C LEU A 225 2.33 -16.68 -0.87
N ILE A 226 1.94 -17.78 -0.22
CA ILE A 226 2.78 -18.47 0.76
C ILE A 226 3.33 -19.71 0.09
N GLN A 227 4.64 -19.77 -0.09
CA GLN A 227 5.34 -20.96 -0.56
C GLN A 227 5.93 -21.70 0.65
N ASP A 228 5.74 -23.01 0.68
CA ASP A 228 6.31 -23.91 1.70
C ASP A 228 7.82 -24.13 1.52
#